data_AF-A0A061N5P8-F1
#
_entry.id   AF-A0A061N5P8-F1
#
_cell.length_a   1.000
_cell.length_b   1.000
_cell.length_c   1.000
_cell.angle_alpha   90.00
_cell.angle_beta   90.00
_cell.angle_gamma   90.00
#
_symmetry.space_group_name_H-M   'P 1'
#
loop_
_entity.id
_entity.type
_entity.pdbx_description
1 polymer ?
#
loop_
_entity_poly.entity_id
_entity_poly.type
_entity_poly.pdbx_seq_one_letter_code
_entity_poly.pdbx_strand_id
1 'polypeptide(L)'
;MHQTGNRPIDTNPVPEGTKSWGKEFKEASTHYFYRQLHIQSQGASLPYRYNYLDLDPTYTDENGDPLLRVTYNFTDQDRNLAKYQAERAMEIMEQMGADIVEEVNHATGDYDIVPYQTTHNTGGTIMGASSETSVVNNYSQVWDCENLFVAGASTFSHNGGNNPTPTVAALAYRAAEGILDYIDDPRLLVEDDN
;
A
#
# COMPACT_ATOMS: atom_id res chain seq x y z
N MET A 1 -16.34 -7.43 -5.03
CA MET A 1 -16.48 -8.90 -5.16
C MET A 1 -15.07 -9.47 -5.14
N HIS A 2 -14.68 -10.20 -4.08
CA HIS A 2 -13.35 -10.81 -4.03
C HIS A 2 -13.24 -11.91 -5.08
N GLN A 3 -12.06 -12.10 -5.66
CA GLN A 3 -11.79 -13.09 -6.71
C GLN A 3 -12.16 -14.52 -6.30
N THR A 4 -12.22 -14.82 -4.99
CA THR A 4 -12.59 -16.11 -4.43
C THR A 4 -14.06 -16.22 -3.98
N GLY A 5 -14.88 -15.18 -4.16
CA GLY A 5 -16.22 -15.09 -3.57
C GLY A 5 -16.21 -14.95 -2.04
N ASN A 6 -17.41 -14.97 -1.44
CA ASN A 6 -17.58 -14.95 0.01
C ASN A 6 -17.40 -16.36 0.58
N ARG A 7 -16.51 -16.53 1.56
CA ARG A 7 -16.24 -17.83 2.16
C ARG A 7 -17.30 -18.13 3.23
N PRO A 8 -17.96 -19.30 3.23
CA PRO A 8 -19.10 -19.58 4.11
C PRO A 8 -18.86 -19.43 5.62
N ILE A 9 -17.62 -19.60 6.08
CA ILE A 9 -17.24 -19.47 7.50
C ILE A 9 -16.72 -18.05 7.78
N ASP A 10 -15.84 -17.53 6.91
CA ASP A 10 -15.19 -16.23 7.11
C ASP A 10 -16.13 -15.04 6.83
N THR A 11 -17.28 -15.26 6.20
CA THR A 11 -18.18 -14.18 5.78
C THR A 11 -19.59 -14.35 6.36
N ASN A 12 -19.82 -13.75 7.52
CA ASN A 12 -21.12 -13.66 8.17
C ASN A 12 -21.33 -12.24 8.71
N PRO A 13 -21.71 -11.29 7.84
CA PRO A 13 -21.86 -9.90 8.26
C PRO A 13 -23.05 -9.75 9.19
N VAL A 14 -22.80 -9.13 10.34
CA VAL A 14 -23.81 -8.77 11.32
C VAL A 14 -23.44 -7.40 11.89
N PRO A 15 -24.41 -6.57 12.30
CA PRO A 15 -24.13 -5.29 12.94
C PRO A 15 -23.28 -5.46 14.19
N GLU A 16 -22.48 -4.44 14.48
CA GLU A 16 -21.66 -4.39 15.69
C GLU A 16 -22.51 -4.68 16.96
N GLY A 17 -21.93 -5.44 17.89
CA GLY A 17 -22.60 -5.87 19.12
C GLY A 17 -23.51 -7.10 18.98
N THR A 18 -23.78 -7.58 17.76
CA THR A 18 -24.48 -8.86 17.55
C THR A 18 -23.60 -10.00 18.09
N LYS A 19 -24.19 -10.92 18.86
CA LYS A 19 -23.47 -12.12 19.33
C LYS A 19 -22.96 -12.93 18.14
N SER A 20 -21.76 -13.50 18.26
CA SER A 20 -21.15 -14.35 17.21
C SER A 20 -21.72 -15.77 17.14
N TRP A 21 -22.73 -16.11 17.95
CA TRP A 21 -23.33 -17.43 17.99
C TRP A 21 -24.80 -17.40 18.43
N GLY A 22 -25.51 -18.50 18.20
CA GLY A 22 -26.89 -18.70 18.66
C GLY A 22 -27.95 -18.28 17.65
N LYS A 23 -29.20 -18.17 18.11
CA LYS A 23 -30.37 -17.86 17.27
C LYS A 23 -30.27 -16.45 16.66
N GLU A 24 -29.96 -15.47 17.50
CA GLU A 24 -29.82 -14.05 17.12
C GLU A 24 -28.76 -13.84 16.03
N PHE A 25 -27.58 -14.46 16.18
CA PHE A 25 -26.53 -14.45 15.17
C PHE A 25 -27.02 -14.97 13.81
N LYS A 26 -27.73 -16.10 13.79
CA LYS A 26 -28.23 -16.72 12.55
C LYS A 26 -29.27 -15.84 11.87
N GLU A 27 -30.19 -15.26 12.65
CA GLU A 27 -31.20 -14.33 12.16
C GLU A 27 -30.56 -13.07 11.57
N ALA A 28 -29.60 -12.45 12.27
CA ALA A 28 -28.87 -11.29 11.76
C ALA A 28 -28.04 -11.63 10.51
N SER A 29 -27.24 -12.70 10.54
CA SER A 29 -26.39 -13.10 9.41
C SER A 29 -27.24 -13.31 8.15
N THR A 30 -28.34 -14.07 8.23
CA THR A 30 -29.24 -14.27 7.08
C THR A 30 -29.92 -12.98 6.63
N HIS A 31 -30.26 -12.08 7.55
CA HIS A 31 -30.87 -10.79 7.22
C HIS A 31 -29.90 -9.89 6.45
N TYR A 32 -28.66 -9.77 6.91
CA TYR A 32 -27.68 -8.80 6.39
C TYR A 32 -26.78 -9.33 5.28
N PHE A 33 -26.73 -10.65 5.04
CA PHE A 33 -25.84 -11.25 4.04
C PHE A 33 -25.86 -10.56 2.66
N TYR A 34 -27.06 -10.16 2.20
CA TYR A 34 -27.26 -9.44 0.93
C TYR A 34 -27.64 -7.97 1.12
N ARG A 35 -27.54 -7.43 2.34
CA ARG A 35 -27.94 -6.06 2.71
C ARG A 35 -26.78 -5.30 3.36
N GLN A 36 -25.57 -5.57 2.87
CA GLN A 36 -24.38 -4.87 3.30
C GLN A 36 -23.63 -4.33 2.09
N LEU A 37 -22.97 -3.21 2.29
CA LEU A 37 -22.10 -2.57 1.33
C LEU A 37 -20.87 -2.07 2.09
N HIS A 38 -19.75 -1.95 1.38
CA HIS A 38 -18.54 -1.38 1.91
C HIS A 38 -18.02 -0.35 0.91
N ILE A 39 -17.78 0.86 1.38
CA ILE A 39 -17.12 1.91 0.62
C ILE A 39 -15.71 2.02 1.17
N GLN A 40 -14.74 1.70 0.32
CA GLN A 40 -13.32 1.80 0.67
C GLN A 40 -12.69 2.98 -0.06
N SER A 41 -11.89 3.75 0.68
CA SER A 41 -11.02 4.79 0.14
C SER A 41 -9.57 4.48 0.51
N GLN A 42 -8.65 4.86 -0.37
CA GLN A 42 -7.22 4.85 -0.09
C GLN A 42 -6.68 6.27 -0.26
N GLY A 43 -5.83 6.69 0.68
CA GLY A 43 -5.13 7.96 0.63
C GLY A 43 -3.68 7.78 0.21
N ALA A 44 -3.06 8.87 -0.26
CA ALA A 44 -1.61 8.91 -0.41
C ALA A 44 -0.96 9.16 0.95
N SER A 45 0.03 8.32 1.30
CA SER A 45 0.99 8.63 2.36
C SER A 45 2.26 9.20 1.74
N LEU A 46 2.65 10.39 2.20
CA LEU A 46 3.77 11.12 1.61
C LEU A 46 5.12 10.56 2.10
N PRO A 47 6.19 10.69 1.29
CA PRO A 47 7.52 10.25 1.69
C PRO A 47 8.09 11.17 2.79
N TYR A 48 8.47 10.58 3.93
CA TYR A 48 9.15 11.28 5.01
C TYR A 48 10.47 10.60 5.35
N ARG A 49 11.54 11.37 5.54
CA ARG A 49 12.88 10.82 5.83
C ARG A 49 12.95 10.02 7.13
N TYR A 50 12.07 10.31 8.09
CA TYR A 50 11.98 9.58 9.36
C TYR A 50 11.12 8.31 9.28
N ASN A 51 10.47 8.06 8.14
CA ASN A 51 9.77 6.83 7.83
C ASN A 51 10.65 6.00 6.89
N TYR A 52 11.27 4.94 7.40
CA TYR A 52 12.24 4.16 6.64
C TYR A 52 12.25 2.69 7.05
N LEU A 53 12.92 1.91 6.21
CA LEU A 53 13.19 0.49 6.43
C LEU A 53 14.69 0.31 6.62
N ASP A 54 15.07 -0.57 7.55
CA ASP A 54 16.45 -0.96 7.75
C ASP A 54 16.55 -2.44 8.15
N LEU A 55 17.77 -2.96 8.19
CA LEU A 55 18.03 -4.37 8.52
C LEU A 55 18.38 -4.52 10.01
N ASP A 56 17.78 -5.51 10.65
CA ASP A 56 18.00 -5.78 12.07
C ASP A 56 19.43 -6.34 12.29
N PRO A 57 20.24 -5.74 13.18
CA PRO A 57 21.62 -6.17 13.38
C PRO A 57 21.75 -7.41 14.28
N THR A 58 20.66 -7.89 14.87
CA THR A 58 20.64 -8.95 15.89
C THR A 58 19.90 -10.19 15.40
N TYR A 59 18.75 -9.99 14.75
CA TYR A 59 17.85 -11.06 14.36
C TYR A 59 17.92 -11.32 12.86
N THR A 60 17.91 -12.61 12.52
CA THR A 60 17.93 -13.10 11.14
C THR A 60 16.73 -14.02 10.91
N ASP A 61 16.35 -14.18 9.64
CA ASP A 61 15.37 -15.17 9.23
C ASP A 61 15.98 -16.60 9.19
N GLU A 62 15.20 -17.56 8.71
CA GLU A 62 15.64 -18.96 8.60
C GLU A 62 16.77 -19.18 7.59
N ASN A 63 17.02 -18.23 6.69
CA ASN A 63 18.08 -18.26 5.69
C ASN A 63 19.35 -17.52 6.16
N GLY A 64 19.31 -16.88 7.32
CA GLY A 64 20.41 -16.08 7.87
C GLY A 64 20.42 -14.64 7.37
N ASP A 65 19.39 -14.20 6.65
CA ASP A 65 19.25 -12.80 6.21
C ASP A 65 18.75 -11.94 7.38
N PRO A 66 19.32 -10.75 7.62
CA PRO A 66 18.82 -9.82 8.62
C PRO A 66 17.32 -9.53 8.46
N LEU A 67 16.56 -9.56 9.56
CA LEU A 67 15.13 -9.24 9.51
C LEU A 67 14.91 -7.78 9.10
N LEU A 68 13.83 -7.53 8.34
CA LEU A 68 13.42 -6.17 8.02
C LEU A 68 12.84 -5.49 9.26
N ARG A 69 13.36 -4.31 9.60
CA ARG A 69 12.84 -3.44 10.64
C ARG A 69 12.14 -2.24 10.00
N VAL A 70 10.92 -1.97 10.47
CA VAL A 70 10.07 -0.89 9.97
C VAL A 70 10.05 0.24 10.99
N THR A 71 10.63 1.38 10.64
CA THR A 71 10.48 2.62 11.41
C THR A 71 9.45 3.49 10.70
N TYR A 72 8.19 3.43 11.15
CA TYR A 72 7.09 4.11 10.47
C TYR A 72 5.97 4.44 11.45
N ASN A 73 5.39 5.62 11.30
CA ASN A 73 4.08 5.93 11.89
C ASN A 73 3.30 6.88 10.97
N PHE A 74 1.98 6.89 11.13
CA PHE A 74 1.11 7.85 10.45
C PHE A 74 1.39 9.26 10.94
N THR A 75 1.57 10.17 10.00
CA THR A 75 1.72 11.60 10.25
C THR A 75 0.38 12.28 10.46
N ASP A 76 0.37 13.51 10.96
CA ASP A 76 -0.86 14.29 11.06
C ASP A 76 -1.56 14.49 9.70
N GLN A 77 -0.79 14.55 8.61
CA GLN A 77 -1.36 14.63 7.27
C GLN A 77 -2.10 13.34 6.89
N ASP A 78 -1.50 12.18 7.14
CA ASP A 78 -2.13 10.87 6.89
C ASP A 78 -3.44 10.74 7.69
N ARG A 79 -3.40 11.11 8.97
CA ARG A 79 -4.55 11.05 9.89
C ARG A 79 -5.70 11.95 9.46
N ASN A 80 -5.37 13.19 9.08
CA ASN A 80 -6.37 14.13 8.60
C ASN A 80 -7.00 13.67 7.27
N LEU A 81 -6.20 13.11 6.36
CA LEU A 81 -6.69 12.55 5.11
C LEU A 81 -7.62 11.35 5.36
N ALA A 82 -7.21 10.40 6.20
CA ALA A 82 -8.01 9.23 6.54
C ALA A 82 -9.34 9.62 7.20
N LYS A 83 -9.31 10.59 8.14
CA LYS A 83 -10.53 11.14 8.76
C LYS A 83 -11.47 11.75 7.72
N TYR A 84 -10.96 12.63 6.85
CA TYR A 84 -11.77 13.25 5.80
C TYR A 84 -12.40 12.21 4.88
N GLN A 85 -11.63 11.20 4.48
CA GLN A 85 -12.12 10.14 3.61
C GLN A 85 -13.21 9.28 4.29
N ALA A 86 -13.02 8.93 5.56
CA ALA A 86 -14.03 8.21 6.35
C ALA A 86 -15.34 8.99 6.45
N GLU A 87 -15.26 10.29 6.75
CA GLU A 87 -16.43 11.18 6.80
C GLU A 87 -17.17 11.23 5.45
N ARG A 88 -16.45 11.33 4.32
CA ARG A 88 -17.08 11.30 2.99
C ARG A 88 -17.73 9.95 2.68
N ALA A 89 -17.09 8.85 3.07
CA ALA A 89 -17.65 7.50 2.86
C ALA A 89 -18.94 7.29 3.65
N MET A 90 -18.99 7.78 4.90
CA MET A 90 -20.21 7.75 5.72
C MET A 90 -21.34 8.56 5.08
N GLU A 91 -21.07 9.80 4.66
CA GLU A 91 -22.07 10.62 3.98
C GLU A 91 -22.67 9.92 2.75
N ILE A 92 -21.83 9.23 1.96
CA ILE A 92 -22.32 8.46 0.80
C ILE A 92 -23.23 7.31 1.26
N MET A 93 -22.85 6.53 2.27
CA MET A 93 -23.69 5.43 2.79
C MET A 93 -25.04 5.93 3.32
N GLU A 94 -25.05 7.06 4.03
CA GLU A 94 -26.28 7.70 4.52
C GLU A 94 -27.18 8.11 3.36
N GLN A 95 -26.63 8.73 2.31
CA GLN A 95 -27.39 9.11 1.12
C GLN A 95 -27.90 7.90 0.32
N MET A 96 -27.22 6.75 0.41
CA MET A 96 -27.70 5.49 -0.16
C MET A 96 -28.87 4.88 0.61
N GLY A 97 -29.21 5.43 1.78
CA GLY A 97 -30.32 4.97 2.63
C GLY A 97 -29.97 3.80 3.52
N ALA A 98 -28.69 3.62 3.88
CA ALA A 98 -28.29 2.64 4.87
C ALA A 98 -28.95 2.93 6.22
N ASP A 99 -29.50 1.89 6.86
CA ASP A 99 -30.10 1.96 8.19
C ASP A 99 -29.07 1.86 9.32
N ILE A 100 -27.90 1.26 9.02
CA ILE A 100 -26.74 1.16 9.90
C ILE A 100 -25.51 1.62 9.12
N VAL A 101 -24.76 2.55 9.69
CA VAL A 101 -23.49 3.05 9.15
C VAL A 101 -22.43 2.93 10.23
N GLU A 102 -21.37 2.17 9.93
CA GLU A 102 -20.24 1.95 10.82
C GLU A 102 -18.99 2.61 10.21
N GLU A 103 -18.33 3.47 10.98
CA GLU A 103 -17.09 4.12 10.54
C GLU A 103 -15.91 3.15 10.71
N VAL A 104 -15.06 3.06 9.69
CA VAL A 104 -13.78 2.34 9.77
C VAL A 104 -12.65 3.31 9.41
N ASN A 105 -11.80 3.61 10.39
CA ASN A 105 -10.61 4.44 10.21
C ASN A 105 -9.40 3.80 10.91
N HIS A 106 -8.46 3.30 10.11
CA HIS A 106 -7.27 2.61 10.60
C HIS A 106 -6.11 3.54 10.99
N ALA A 107 -6.19 4.84 10.70
CA ALA A 107 -5.15 5.82 11.03
C ALA A 107 -5.42 6.57 12.34
N THR A 108 -6.05 5.93 13.32
CA THR A 108 -6.42 6.57 14.60
C THR A 108 -5.37 6.38 15.71
N GLY A 109 -4.51 5.37 15.60
CA GLY A 109 -3.43 5.08 16.55
C GLY A 109 -2.05 5.01 15.90
N ASP A 110 -1.07 4.51 16.63
CA ASP A 110 0.23 4.18 16.04
C ASP A 110 0.08 3.09 14.98
N TYR A 111 0.94 3.12 13.97
CA TYR A 111 0.93 2.12 12.92
C TYR A 111 1.19 0.72 13.51
N ASP A 112 0.34 -0.23 13.13
CA ASP A 112 0.52 -1.66 13.35
C ASP A 112 0.18 -2.40 12.05
N ILE A 113 0.86 -3.51 11.79
CA ILE A 113 0.53 -4.44 10.70
C ILE A 113 -0.75 -5.24 10.99
N VAL A 114 -1.20 -5.26 12.26
CA VAL A 114 -2.44 -5.88 12.74
C VAL A 114 -3.35 -4.81 13.38
N PRO A 115 -4.57 -4.59 12.87
CA PRO A 115 -5.20 -5.29 11.75
C PRO A 115 -4.52 -4.97 10.42
N TYR A 116 -4.79 -5.80 9.41
CA TYR A 116 -4.29 -5.60 8.05
C TYR A 116 -4.58 -4.18 7.55
N GLN A 117 -3.54 -3.52 7.03
CA GLN A 117 -3.63 -2.15 6.50
C GLN A 117 -3.80 -2.18 4.97
N THR A 118 -2.72 -2.54 4.27
CA THR A 118 -2.63 -2.65 2.81
C THR A 118 -1.37 -3.43 2.45
N THR A 119 -1.32 -4.01 1.24
CA THR A 119 -0.10 -4.57 0.64
C THR A 119 0.59 -3.61 -0.32
N HIS A 120 0.20 -2.32 -0.36
CA HIS A 120 0.74 -1.31 -1.26
C HIS A 120 1.97 -0.58 -0.67
N ASN A 121 3.02 -1.34 -0.35
CA ASN A 121 4.29 -0.77 0.10
C ASN A 121 5.03 -0.10 -1.07
N THR A 122 5.47 1.13 -0.89
CA THR A 122 6.15 1.95 -1.90
C THR A 122 7.38 2.62 -1.31
N GLY A 123 8.38 2.94 -2.14
CA GLY A 123 9.62 3.59 -1.70
C GLY A 123 10.68 2.65 -1.12
N GLY A 124 11.76 3.22 -0.60
CA GLY A 124 12.94 2.49 -0.10
C GLY A 124 14.12 2.49 -1.08
N THR A 125 13.88 2.33 -2.38
CA THR A 125 14.90 2.47 -3.43
C THR A 125 14.46 3.52 -4.45
N ILE A 126 14.08 4.70 -3.94
CA ILE A 126 13.34 5.71 -4.71
C ILE A 126 14.09 6.14 -5.97
N MET A 127 13.32 6.37 -7.04
CA MET A 127 13.76 6.98 -8.28
C MET A 127 13.91 8.49 -8.12
N GLY A 128 14.87 9.09 -8.82
CA GLY A 128 15.06 10.53 -8.85
C GLY A 128 16.00 10.99 -9.95
N ALA A 129 16.29 12.30 -9.97
CA ALA A 129 17.13 12.94 -10.98
C ALA A 129 18.63 12.94 -10.61
N SER A 130 18.99 12.59 -9.37
CA SER A 130 20.40 12.57 -8.93
C SER A 130 20.67 11.49 -7.89
N SER A 131 21.91 10.98 -7.87
CA SER A 131 22.40 10.03 -6.87
C SER A 131 22.40 10.59 -5.44
N GLU A 132 22.44 11.92 -5.29
CA GLU A 132 22.41 12.57 -3.97
C GLU A 132 21.06 12.40 -3.24
N THR A 133 19.99 12.15 -3.99
CA THR A 133 18.62 12.13 -3.45
C THR A 133 17.83 10.87 -3.78
N SER A 134 18.41 9.95 -4.54
CA SER A 134 17.73 8.76 -5.05
C SER A 134 18.67 7.57 -5.23
N VAL A 135 18.11 6.37 -5.24
CA VAL A 135 18.87 5.13 -5.43
C VAL A 135 18.97 4.78 -6.91
N VAL A 136 17.91 5.08 -7.68
CA VAL A 136 17.84 4.77 -9.10
C VAL A 136 17.50 5.99 -9.95
N ASN A 137 17.96 6.00 -11.20
CA ASN A 137 17.57 6.98 -12.21
C ASN A 137 16.21 6.63 -12.86
N ASN A 138 15.81 7.39 -13.88
CA ASN A 138 14.52 7.25 -14.57
C ASN A 138 14.34 5.91 -15.33
N TYR A 139 15.41 5.14 -15.55
CA TYR A 139 15.37 3.78 -16.10
C TYR A 139 15.35 2.70 -15.02
N SER A 140 15.20 3.10 -13.75
CA SER A 140 15.35 2.22 -12.59
C SER A 140 16.74 1.58 -12.47
N GLN A 141 17.77 2.20 -13.07
CA GLN A 141 19.17 1.79 -12.97
C GLN A 141 19.81 2.41 -11.74
N VAL A 142 20.59 1.65 -10.99
CA VAL A 142 21.28 2.10 -9.78
C VAL A 142 22.43 3.03 -10.12
N TRP A 143 22.46 4.21 -9.49
CA TRP A 143 23.51 5.21 -9.75
C TRP A 143 24.93 4.70 -9.48
N ASP A 144 25.10 3.92 -8.42
CA ASP A 144 26.41 3.42 -7.97
C ASP A 144 26.81 2.10 -8.66
N CYS A 145 25.95 1.53 -9.50
CA CYS A 145 26.16 0.23 -10.12
C CYS A 145 25.44 0.15 -11.48
N GLU A 146 26.12 0.53 -12.54
CA GLU A 146 25.53 0.71 -13.88
C GLU A 146 24.90 -0.56 -14.48
N ASN A 147 25.30 -1.76 -14.04
CA ASN A 147 24.71 -3.02 -14.51
C ASN A 147 23.60 -3.56 -13.59
N LEU A 148 23.13 -2.77 -12.62
CA LEU A 148 22.07 -3.14 -11.68
C LEU A 148 20.82 -2.30 -11.89
N PHE A 149 19.67 -2.98 -11.99
CA PHE A 149 18.35 -2.37 -12.17
C PHE A 149 17.38 -2.89 -11.11
N VAL A 150 16.50 -2.02 -10.61
CA VAL A 150 15.51 -2.35 -9.57
C VAL A 150 14.10 -2.19 -10.12
N ALA A 151 13.36 -3.28 -10.28
CA ALA A 151 11.97 -3.23 -10.72
C ALA A 151 11.01 -3.43 -9.54
N GLY A 152 10.13 -2.46 -9.29
CA GLY A 152 9.12 -2.57 -8.24
C GLY A 152 8.59 -1.24 -7.74
N ALA A 153 7.57 -1.29 -6.90
CA ALA A 153 6.99 -0.12 -6.25
C ALA A 153 7.97 0.58 -5.27
N SER A 154 9.07 -0.09 -4.92
CA SER A 154 10.15 0.48 -4.12
C SER A 154 10.84 1.67 -4.79
N THR A 155 10.74 1.77 -6.12
CA THR A 155 11.27 2.87 -6.93
C THR A 155 10.39 4.12 -6.89
N PHE A 156 9.19 4.05 -6.33
CA PHE A 156 8.29 5.19 -6.35
C PHE A 156 8.74 6.23 -5.33
N SER A 157 9.05 7.44 -5.80
CA SER A 157 9.37 8.56 -4.91
C SER A 157 8.13 9.05 -4.15
N HIS A 158 6.93 8.85 -4.73
CA HIS A 158 5.64 9.21 -4.12
C HIS A 158 4.62 8.08 -4.30
N ASN A 159 3.77 7.90 -3.29
CA ASN A 159 2.57 7.07 -3.41
C ASN A 159 1.42 7.91 -3.97
N GLY A 160 0.84 7.49 -5.10
CA GLY A 160 -0.26 8.20 -5.76
C GLY A 160 -1.66 7.96 -5.18
N GLY A 161 -1.78 7.25 -4.04
CA GLY A 161 -3.06 6.91 -3.40
C GLY A 161 -3.90 5.88 -4.16
N ASN A 162 -3.35 5.27 -5.21
CA ASN A 162 -3.99 4.27 -6.05
C ASN A 162 -3.19 2.95 -6.00
N ASN A 163 -3.80 1.86 -6.45
CA ASN A 163 -3.11 0.57 -6.56
C ASN A 163 -1.84 0.70 -7.43
N PRO A 164 -0.64 0.32 -6.94
CA PRO A 164 0.63 0.64 -7.59
C PRO A 164 0.96 -0.26 -8.78
N THR A 165 0.35 -1.45 -8.88
CA THR A 165 0.77 -2.49 -9.83
C THR A 165 0.79 -2.05 -11.30
N PRO A 166 -0.19 -1.29 -11.83
CA PRO A 166 -0.12 -0.79 -13.20
C PRO A 166 1.10 0.13 -13.43
N THR A 167 1.42 0.98 -12.46
CA THR A 167 2.62 1.84 -12.51
C THR A 167 3.90 1.02 -12.41
N VAL A 168 3.91 -0.05 -11.59
CA VAL A 168 5.04 -0.99 -11.54
C VAL A 168 5.28 -1.62 -12.91
N ALA A 169 4.22 -2.05 -13.60
CA ALA A 169 4.34 -2.61 -14.94
C ALA A 169 4.90 -1.59 -15.94
N ALA A 170 4.41 -0.34 -15.91
CA ALA A 170 4.91 0.73 -16.77
C ALA A 170 6.40 1.03 -16.55
N LEU A 171 6.84 1.13 -15.29
CA LEU A 171 8.25 1.35 -14.97
C LEU A 171 9.13 0.13 -15.25
N ALA A 172 8.59 -1.09 -15.13
CA ALA A 172 9.30 -2.30 -15.53
C ALA A 172 9.55 -2.34 -17.06
N TYR A 173 8.57 -1.90 -17.86
CA TYR A 173 8.78 -1.73 -19.31
C TYR A 173 9.87 -0.70 -19.60
N ARG A 174 9.84 0.46 -18.94
CA ARG A 174 10.89 1.48 -19.09
C ARG A 174 12.27 0.97 -18.65
N ALA A 175 12.35 0.22 -17.56
CA ALA A 175 13.59 -0.42 -17.14
C ALA A 175 14.11 -1.43 -18.16
N ALA A 176 13.21 -2.19 -18.81
CA ALA A 176 13.59 -3.10 -19.88
C ALA A 176 14.16 -2.38 -21.11
N GLU A 177 13.60 -1.22 -21.49
CA GLU A 177 14.17 -0.36 -22.54
C GLU A 177 15.59 0.09 -22.16
N GLY A 178 15.80 0.51 -20.92
CA GLY A 178 17.12 0.88 -20.42
C GLY A 178 18.11 -0.29 -20.41
N ILE A 179 17.68 -1.48 -20.01
CA ILE A 179 18.52 -2.69 -20.04
C ILE A 179 18.97 -3.00 -21.47
N LEU A 180 18.10 -2.86 -22.47
CA LEU A 180 18.45 -3.08 -23.87
C LEU A 180 19.49 -2.06 -24.35
N ASP A 181 19.31 -0.77 -24.05
CA ASP A 181 20.29 0.28 -24.37
C ASP A 181 21.64 0.01 -23.69
N TYR A 182 21.64 -0.34 -22.39
CA TYR A 182 22.84 -0.68 -21.64
C TYR A 182 23.61 -1.88 -22.24
N ILE A 183 22.89 -2.91 -22.72
CA ILE A 183 23.53 -4.07 -23.34
C ILE A 183 24.26 -3.68 -24.63
N ASP A 184 23.71 -2.73 -25.40
CA ASP A 184 24.30 -2.24 -26.63
C ASP A 184 25.47 -1.27 -26.36
N ASP A 185 25.36 -0.41 -25.34
CA ASP A 185 26.38 0.55 -24.91
C ASP A 185 26.44 0.66 -23.37
N PRO A 186 27.33 -0.11 -22.69
CA PRO A 186 27.40 -0.14 -21.23
C PRO A 186 27.80 1.20 -20.61
N ARG A 187 26.83 1.88 -19.99
CA ARG A 187 26.99 3.17 -19.28
C ARG A 187 25.84 3.47 -18.32
N LEU A 188 26.02 4.49 -17.48
CA LEU A 188 24.90 5.12 -16.78
C LEU A 188 23.94 5.80 -17.77
N LEU A 189 22.66 5.44 -17.72
CA LEU A 189 21.59 5.94 -18.56
C LEU A 189 20.99 7.19 -17.93
N VAL A 190 21.66 8.32 -18.15
CA VAL A 190 21.16 9.62 -17.72
C VAL A 190 20.52 10.27 -18.95
N GLU A 191 19.26 10.70 -18.83
CA GLU A 191 18.68 11.56 -19.86
C GLU A 191 19.43 12.90 -19.79
N ASP A 192 20.00 13.35 -20.90
CA ASP A 192 20.57 14.69 -20.99
C ASP A 192 19.45 15.71 -20.70
N ASP A 193 19.69 16.67 -19.81
CA ASP A 193 18.78 17.78 -19.52
C ASP A 193 18.51 18.58 -20.82
N ASN A 194 17.45 18.23 -21.55
CA ASN A 194 16.91 19.02 -22.67
C ASN A 194 15.82 20.00 -22.18
#